data_AF-A0A9D2PU38-F1
#
_entry.id   AF-A0A9D2PU38-F1
#
_cell.length_a   1.000
_cell.length_b   1.000
_cell.length_c   1.000
_cell.angle_alpha   90.00
_cell.angle_beta   90.00
_cell.angle_gamma   90.00
#
_symmetry.space_group_name_H-M   'P 1'
#
loop_
_entity.id
_entity.type
_entity.pdbx_description
1 polymer ?
#
loop_
_entity_poly.entity_id
_entity_poly.type
_entity_poly.pdbx_seq_one_letter_code
_entity_poly.pdbx_strand_id
1 'polypeptide(L)'
;MASSRISLDTAALRSSAAQVKGIAGNLENELHSLEQIIASTADAWEGSAKDSFERTFQTTYKKNLTEIKTSLQNYAKAMEDYANENDDVTSRGARRFDSIMG
;
A
#
# COMPACT_ATOMS: atom_id res chain seq x y z
N MET A 1 5.99 -25.17 -26.70
CA MET A 1 5.70 -24.61 -25.37
C MET A 1 5.54 -23.11 -25.54
N ALA A 2 4.31 -22.60 -25.47
CA ALA A 2 4.05 -21.17 -25.59
C ALA A 2 4.75 -20.46 -24.44
N SER A 3 5.81 -19.72 -24.76
CA SER A 3 6.38 -18.76 -23.82
C SER A 3 5.27 -17.75 -23.56
N SER A 4 4.59 -17.89 -22.43
CA SER A 4 3.75 -16.84 -21.87
C SER A 4 4.69 -15.70 -21.46
N ARG A 5 5.24 -15.01 -22.46
CA ARG A 5 5.62 -13.61 -22.30
C ARG A 5 4.29 -12.91 -22.12
N ILE A 6 3.77 -12.95 -20.89
CA ILE A 6 2.91 -11.89 -20.41
C ILE A 6 3.74 -10.65 -20.70
N SER A 7 3.34 -9.89 -21.72
CA SER A 7 3.83 -8.55 -21.99
C SER A 7 3.55 -7.76 -20.72
N LEU A 8 4.47 -7.83 -19.77
CA LEU A 8 4.30 -7.26 -18.47
C LEU A 8 4.52 -5.78 -18.66
N ASP A 9 3.44 -5.02 -18.66
CA ASP A 9 3.53 -3.56 -18.72
C ASP A 9 3.99 -3.06 -17.35
N THR A 10 5.31 -2.89 -17.22
CA THR A 10 5.95 -2.39 -15.99
C THR A 10 5.48 -0.97 -15.66
N ALA A 11 4.99 -0.20 -16.63
CA ALA A 11 4.35 1.08 -16.38
C ALA A 11 2.95 0.91 -15.75
N ALA A 12 2.16 -0.06 -16.20
CA ALA A 12 0.87 -0.39 -15.59
C ALA A 12 1.01 -0.89 -14.13
N LEU A 13 2.04 -1.68 -13.85
CA LEU A 13 2.38 -2.12 -12.48
C LEU A 13 2.74 -0.95 -11.57
N ARG A 14 3.60 -0.03 -12.04
CA ARG A 14 3.97 1.17 -11.28
C ARG A 14 2.78 2.11 -11.06
N SER A 15 1.93 2.27 -12.07
CA SER A 15 0.68 3.02 -11.95
C SER A 15 -0.25 2.41 -10.90
N SER A 16 -0.41 1.08 -10.90
CA SER A 16 -1.20 0.36 -9.90
C SER A 16 -0.60 0.51 -8.50
N ALA A 17 0.72 0.41 -8.36
CA ALA A 17 1.41 0.63 -7.09
C ALA A 17 1.18 2.05 -6.55
N ALA A 18 1.22 3.06 -7.42
CA ALA A 18 0.92 4.45 -7.05
C ALA A 18 -0.53 4.62 -6.57
N GLN A 19 -1.49 3.97 -7.21
CA GLN A 19 -2.89 3.96 -6.76
C GLN A 19 -3.04 3.31 -5.37
N VAL A 20 -2.40 2.16 -5.15
CA VAL A 20 -2.41 1.47 -3.84
C VAL A 20 -1.77 2.35 -2.75
N LYS A 21 -0.65 3.03 -3.05
CA LYS A 21 -0.05 4.01 -2.14
C LYS A 21 -0.98 5.18 -1.85
N GLY A 22 -1.72 5.66 -2.84
CA GLY A 22 -2.76 6.68 -2.66
C GLY A 22 -3.85 6.24 -1.69
N ILE A 23 -4.35 5.01 -1.84
CA ILE A 23 -5.34 4.45 -0.90
C ILE A 23 -4.77 4.36 0.52
N ALA A 24 -3.53 3.89 0.68
CA ALA A 24 -2.88 3.82 1.98
C ALA A 24 -2.69 5.20 2.64
N GLY A 25 -2.39 6.23 1.85
CA GLY A 25 -2.30 7.62 2.32
C GLY A 25 -3.66 8.20 2.73
N ASN A 26 -4.72 7.91 1.96
CA ASN A 26 -6.08 8.33 2.31
C ASN A 26 -6.55 7.66 3.61
N LEU A 27 -6.25 6.37 3.79
CA LEU A 27 -6.53 5.62 5.03
C LEU A 27 -5.90 6.27 6.27
N GLU A 28 -4.69 6.83 6.15
CA GLU A 28 -4.03 7.55 7.24
C GLU A 28 -4.76 8.85 7.58
N ASN A 29 -5.18 9.62 6.57
CA ASN A 29 -5.94 10.85 6.78
C ASN A 29 -7.32 10.57 7.40
N GLU A 30 -8.00 9.51 6.93
CA GLU A 30 -9.28 9.06 7.49
C GLU A 30 -9.13 8.55 8.92
N LEU A 31 -8.07 7.80 9.22
CA LEU A 31 -7.75 7.37 10.58
C LEU A 31 -7.57 8.57 11.52
N HIS A 32 -6.83 9.59 11.09
CA HIS A 32 -6.63 10.79 11.89
C HIS A 32 -7.94 11.57 12.10
N SER A 33 -8.80 11.61 11.08
CA SER A 33 -10.13 12.22 11.19
C SER A 33 -11.01 11.45 12.18
N LEU A 34 -10.98 10.11 12.14
CA LEU A 34 -11.67 9.25 13.10
C LEU A 34 -11.16 9.45 14.53
N GLU A 35 -9.84 9.58 14.71
CA GLU A 35 -9.21 9.90 16.00
C GLU A 35 -9.79 11.17 16.61
N GLN A 36 -9.92 12.24 15.80
CA GLN A 36 -10.47 13.51 16.26
C GLN A 36 -11.96 13.43 16.61
N ILE A 37 -12.76 12.74 15.79
CA ILE A 37 -14.20 12.55 16.05
C ILE A 37 -14.39 11.77 17.36
N ILE A 38 -13.59 10.74 17.59
CA ILE A 38 -13.70 9.91 18.78
C ILE A 38 -13.28 10.66 20.02
N ALA A 39 -12.16 11.41 19.97
CA ALA A 39 -11.76 12.28 21.07
C ALA A 39 -12.87 13.31 21.40
N SER A 40 -13.43 13.97 20.39
CA SER A 40 -14.53 14.93 20.58
C SER A 40 -15.81 14.28 21.14
N THR A 41 -16.12 13.06 20.72
CA THR A 41 -17.30 12.32 21.21
C THR A 41 -17.08 11.84 22.65
N ALA A 42 -15.86 11.40 22.94
CA ALA A 42 -15.43 10.97 24.24
C ALA A 42 -15.43 12.13 25.25
N ASP A 43 -15.14 13.36 24.82
CA ASP A 43 -15.28 14.55 25.66
C ASP A 43 -16.74 14.91 25.99
N ALA A 44 -17.70 14.45 25.20
CA ALA A 44 -19.13 14.60 25.49
C ALA A 44 -19.66 13.55 26.48
N TRP A 45 -18.90 12.48 26.75
CA TRP A 45 -19.29 11.38 27.64
C TRP A 45 -18.40 11.37 28.89
N GLU A 46 -19.00 11.33 30.09
CA GLU A 46 -18.24 11.19 31.33
C GLU A 46 -18.17 9.73 31.81
N GLY A 47 -17.08 9.38 32.49
CA GLY A 47 -16.93 8.11 33.20
C GLY A 47 -16.59 6.90 32.31
N SER A 48 -17.01 5.71 32.75
CA SER A 48 -16.59 4.42 32.16
C SER A 48 -16.99 4.21 30.70
N ALA A 49 -17.99 4.94 30.21
CA ALA A 49 -18.40 4.92 28.81
C ALA A 49 -17.34 5.54 27.90
N LYS A 50 -16.71 6.65 28.34
CA LYS A 50 -15.58 7.30 27.66
C LYS A 50 -14.41 6.33 27.51
N ASP A 51 -13.96 5.79 28.63
CA ASP A 51 -12.80 4.90 28.70
C ASP A 51 -12.98 3.65 27.84
N SER A 52 -14.20 3.07 27.83
CA SER A 52 -14.51 1.88 27.03
C SER A 52 -14.50 2.17 25.52
N PHE A 53 -15.02 3.32 25.12
CA PHE A 53 -15.10 3.73 23.72
C PHE A 53 -13.71 4.10 23.16
N GLU A 54 -12.96 4.92 23.89
CA GLU A 54 -11.57 5.26 23.54
C GLU A 54 -10.68 4.01 23.49
N ARG A 55 -10.81 3.11 24.47
CA ARG A 55 -10.06 1.85 24.48
C ARG A 55 -10.36 1.01 23.26
N THR A 56 -11.64 0.79 22.95
CA THR A 56 -12.06 -0.03 21.80
C THR A 56 -11.49 0.53 20.49
N PHE A 57 -11.51 1.86 20.34
CA PHE A 57 -10.91 2.51 19.20
C PHE A 57 -9.39 2.29 19.12
N GLN A 58 -8.66 2.57 20.20
CA GLN A 58 -7.20 2.45 20.23
C GLN A 58 -6.72 1.00 20.04
N THR A 59 -7.40 0.02 20.66
CA THR A 59 -6.93 -1.37 20.66
C THR A 59 -7.36 -2.16 19.44
N THR A 60 -8.53 -1.85 18.87
CA THR A 60 -9.13 -2.66 17.80
C THR A 60 -9.08 -1.92 16.48
N TYR A 61 -9.72 -0.75 16.40
CA TYR A 61 -9.91 -0.06 15.12
C TYR A 61 -8.61 0.56 14.60
N LYS A 62 -7.91 1.33 15.44
CA LYS A 62 -6.64 1.95 15.06
C LYS A 62 -5.59 0.91 14.67
N LYS A 63 -5.51 -0.18 15.44
CA LYS A 63 -4.61 -1.30 15.13
C LYS A 63 -4.93 -1.92 13.77
N ASN A 64 -6.16 -2.34 13.53
CA ASN A 64 -6.56 -2.98 12.28
C ASN A 64 -6.34 -2.07 11.07
N LEU A 65 -6.66 -0.78 11.18
CA LEU A 65 -6.45 0.19 10.11
C LEU A 65 -4.96 0.43 9.82
N THR A 66 -4.12 0.46 10.86
CA THR A 66 -2.67 0.55 10.71
C THR A 66 -2.09 -0.70 10.03
N GLU A 67 -2.60 -1.88 10.37
CA GLU A 67 -2.22 -3.15 9.73
C GLU A 67 -2.63 -3.18 8.24
N ILE A 68 -3.84 -2.73 7.91
CA ILE A 68 -4.31 -2.60 6.52
C ILE A 68 -3.42 -1.63 5.75
N LYS A 69 -3.15 -0.44 6.29
CA LYS A 69 -2.22 0.54 5.68
C LYS A 69 -0.86 -0.10 5.38
N THR A 70 -0.28 -0.79 6.37
CA THR A 70 1.01 -1.45 6.22
C THR A 70 0.98 -2.53 5.14
N SER A 71 -0.10 -3.33 5.09
CA SER A 71 -0.30 -4.35 4.08
C SER A 71 -0.38 -3.75 2.66
N LEU A 72 -1.13 -2.65 2.48
CA LEU A 72 -1.22 -1.94 1.21
C LEU A 72 0.13 -1.37 0.77
N GLN A 73 0.89 -0.79 1.69
CA GLN A 73 2.23 -0.28 1.40
C GLN A 73 3.19 -1.41 0.96
N ASN A 74 3.15 -2.55 1.66
CA ASN A 74 3.94 -3.73 1.29
C ASN A 74 3.54 -4.29 -0.08
N TYR A 75 2.25 -4.32 -0.38
CA TYR A 75 1.74 -4.78 -1.67
C TYR A 75 2.17 -3.86 -2.81
N ALA A 76 2.07 -2.54 -2.64
CA ALA A 76 2.57 -1.57 -3.60
C ALA A 76 4.09 -1.70 -3.81
N LYS A 77 4.85 -1.93 -2.74
CA LYS A 77 6.29 -2.18 -2.83
C LYS A 77 6.59 -3.44 -3.64
N ALA A 78 5.89 -4.54 -3.40
CA ALA A 78 6.07 -5.77 -4.16
C ALA A 78 5.78 -5.58 -5.67
N MET A 79 4.79 -4.76 -6.03
CA MET A 79 4.53 -4.40 -7.44
C MET A 79 5.70 -3.63 -8.06
N GLU A 80 6.27 -2.67 -7.33
CA GLU A 80 7.41 -1.88 -7.80
C GLU A 80 8.67 -2.74 -7.94
N ASP A 81 8.95 -3.58 -6.95
CA ASP A 81 10.09 -4.50 -6.96
C ASP A 81 9.99 -5.43 -8.18
N TYR A 82 8.79 -6.00 -8.44
CA TYR A 82 8.57 -6.86 -9.59
C TYR A 82 8.68 -6.13 -10.93
N ALA A 83 8.20 -4.89 -11.02
CA ALA A 83 8.35 -4.05 -12.22
C ALA A 83 9.83 -3.74 -12.50
N ASN A 84 10.60 -3.44 -11.45
CA ASN A 84 12.02 -3.15 -11.55
C ASN A 84 12.82 -4.38 -11.99
N GLU A 85 12.54 -5.56 -11.42
CA GLU A 85 13.18 -6.82 -11.83
C GLU A 85 12.94 -7.14 -13.32
N ASN A 86 11.73 -6.87 -13.82
CA ASN A 86 11.39 -7.14 -15.22
C ASN A 86 12.12 -6.21 -16.20
N ASP A 87 12.18 -4.90 -15.88
CA ASP A 87 12.95 -3.94 -16.66
C ASP A 87 14.45 -4.29 -16.70
N ASP A 88 14.97 -4.80 -15.59
CA ASP A 88 16.35 -5.24 -15.45
C ASP A 88 16.68 -6.44 -16.34
N VAL A 89 15.79 -7.44 -16.37
CA VAL A 89 15.90 -8.62 -17.25
C VAL A 89 15.83 -8.19 -18.72
N THR A 90 14.89 -7.31 -19.07
CA THR A 90 14.73 -6.79 -20.43
C THR A 90 15.97 -6.02 -20.88
N SER A 91 16.51 -5.15 -20.02
CA SER A 91 17.70 -4.35 -20.29
C SER A 91 18.97 -5.20 -20.44
N ARG A 92 19.09 -6.30 -19.69
CA ARG A 92 20.18 -7.27 -19.86
C ARG A 92 20.05 -8.05 -21.17
N GLY A 93 18.83 -8.43 -21.54
CA GLY A 93 18.54 -9.10 -22.81
C GLY A 93 18.91 -8.23 -24.02
N ALA A 94 18.51 -6.96 -24.03
CA ALA A 94 18.84 -6.00 -25.09
C ALA A 94 20.36 -5.84 -25.25
N ARG A 95 21.08 -5.58 -24.15
CA ARG A 95 22.54 -5.45 -24.16
C ARG A 95 23.26 -6.68 -24.73
N ARG A 96 22.76 -7.88 -24.39
CA ARG A 96 23.35 -9.14 -24.88
C ARG A 96 23.09 -9.33 -26.38
N PHE A 97 21.92 -8.93 -26.86
CA PHE A 97 21.59 -8.98 -28.28
C PHE A 97 22.43 -8.00 -29.09
N ASP A 98 22.59 -6.76 -28.62
CA ASP A 98 23.46 -5.76 -29.25
C ASP A 98 24.92 -6.23 -29.32
N SER A 99 25.41 -6.91 -28.28
CA SER A 99 26.78 -7.47 -28.27
C SER A 99 27.00 -8.65 -29.21
N ILE A 100 25.93 -9.29 -29.70
CA ILE A 100 25.99 -10.40 -30.66
C ILE A 100 25.81 -9.87 -32.09
N MET A 101 25.08 -8.76 -32.26
CA MET A 101 24.75 -8.17 -33.56
C MET A 101 25.69 -7.05 -34.01
N GLY A 102 26.51 -6.51 -33.10
CA GLY A 102 27.61 -5.58 -33.42
C GLY A 102 28.94 -6.30 -33.56
#